data_AF-A0A838TIB6-F1
#
_entry.id   AF-A0A838TIB6-F1
#
_cell.length_a   1.000
_cell.length_b   1.000
_cell.length_c   1.000
_cell.angle_alpha   90.00
_cell.angle_beta   90.00
_cell.angle_gamma   90.00
#
_symmetry.space_group_name_H-M   'P 1'
#
loop_
_entity.id
_entity.type
_entity.pdbx_description
1 polymer ?
#
loop_
_entity_poly.entity_id
_entity_poly.type
_entity_poly.pdbx_seq_one_letter_code
_entity_poly.pdbx_strand_id
1 'polypeptide(L)' 'VRQLLGTSCTNAAVEQGIAGGTPGSKATYIAMGHLYFDKVDDFISSFTPHANTIMGDIPNFTDTTPVIQISEVKF' A
#
# COMPACT_ATOMS: atom_id res chain seq x y z
N VAL A 1 9.77 -1.29 1.05
CA VAL A 1 9.08 -1.94 -0.10
C VAL A 1 9.79 -1.77 -1.45
N ARG A 2 10.11 -0.54 -1.91
CA ARG A 2 10.68 -0.31 -3.26
C ARG A 2 11.98 -1.09 -3.55
N GLN A 3 12.86 -1.22 -2.56
CA GLN A 3 14.08 -2.04 -2.67
C GLN A 3 13.81 -3.52 -2.92
N LEU A 4 12.70 -4.06 -2.40
CA LEU A 4 12.32 -5.47 -2.55
C LEU A 4 11.62 -5.73 -3.88
N LEU A 5 10.79 -4.78 -4.33
CA LEU A 5 9.96 -4.95 -5.52
C LEU A 5 10.66 -4.54 -6.83
N GLY A 6 11.81 -3.85 -6.72
CA GLY A 6 12.63 -3.47 -7.86
C GLY A 6 11.87 -2.65 -8.91
N THR A 7 12.13 -2.95 -10.18
CA THR A 7 11.52 -2.26 -11.33
C THR A 7 10.09 -2.68 -11.62
N SER A 8 9.59 -3.77 -11.02
CA SER A 8 8.19 -4.21 -11.19
C SER A 8 7.21 -3.20 -10.56
N CYS A 9 7.60 -2.56 -9.46
CA CYS A 9 6.87 -1.45 -8.87
C CYS A 9 7.23 -0.16 -9.61
N THR A 10 6.42 0.20 -10.61
CA THR A 10 6.69 1.32 -11.52
C THR A 10 6.57 2.68 -10.83
N ASN A 11 5.69 2.78 -9.84
CA ASN A 11 5.52 3.97 -9.01
C ASN A 11 5.05 3.61 -7.60
N ALA A 12 5.12 4.57 -6.67
CA ALA A 12 4.50 4.46 -5.36
C ALA A 12 4.00 5.83 -4.88
N ALA A 13 2.88 5.83 -4.16
CA ALA A 13 2.37 7.01 -3.46
C ALA A 13 2.06 6.67 -2.01
N VAL A 14 2.14 7.68 -1.14
CA VAL A 14 1.78 7.56 0.27
C VAL A 14 0.88 8.74 0.59
N GLU A 15 -0.25 8.44 1.23
CA GLU A 15 -1.21 9.43 1.68
C GLU A 15 -1.34 9.35 3.20
N GLN A 16 -1.48 10.51 3.84
CA GLN A 16 -1.78 10.63 5.25
C GLN A 16 -3.23 11.06 5.42
N GLY A 17 -3.98 10.33 6.25
CA GLY A 17 -5.36 10.69 6.57
C GLY A 17 -5.43 11.98 7.37
N ILE A 18 -6.18 12.97 6.87
CA ILE A 18 -6.36 14.27 7.53
C ILE A 18 -7.73 14.36 8.21
N ALA A 19 -8.80 14.07 7.50
CA ALA A 19 -10.18 14.16 8.00
C ALA A 19 -11.12 13.24 7.20
N GLY A 20 -12.32 13.02 7.74
CA GLY A 20 -13.42 12.34 7.05
C GLY A 20 -14.32 13.30 6.27
N GLY A 21 -15.47 12.81 5.81
CA GLY A 21 -16.40 13.57 4.95
C GLY A 21 -17.20 14.68 5.64
N THR A 22 -17.13 14.81 6.97
CA THR A 22 -17.85 15.85 7.73
C THR A 22 -16.89 16.67 8.61
N PRO A 23 -17.22 17.95 8.92
CA PRO A 23 -16.36 18.79 9.76
C PRO A 23 -16.04 18.12 11.10
N GLY A 24 -14.74 18.05 11.42
CA GLY A 24 -14.24 17.45 12.67
C GLY A 24 -14.22 15.92 12.71
N SER A 25 -14.70 15.22 11.67
CA SER A 25 -14.59 13.77 11.59
C SER A 25 -13.15 13.32 11.30
N LYS A 26 -12.75 12.21 11.91
CA LYS A 26 -11.45 11.59 11.67
C LYS A 26 -11.42 10.92 10.29
N ALA A 27 -10.23 10.82 9.70
CA ALA A 27 -10.02 10.06 8.47
C ALA A 27 -10.37 8.58 8.69
N THR A 28 -10.99 7.95 7.68
CA THR A 28 -11.30 6.50 7.70
C THR A 28 -10.03 5.66 7.77
N TYR A 29 -9.00 6.07 7.03
CA TYR A 29 -7.67 5.46 7.07
C TYR A 29 -6.65 6.53 7.50
N ILE A 30 -5.81 6.20 8.48
CA ILE A 30 -4.77 7.11 8.98
C ILE A 30 -3.61 7.26 7.99
N ALA A 31 -3.40 6.26 7.14
CA ALA A 31 -2.44 6.26 6.05
C ALA A 31 -2.91 5.32 4.93
N MET A 32 -2.54 5.62 3.69
CA MET A 32 -2.73 4.73 2.54
C MET A 32 -1.42 4.64 1.75
N GLY A 33 -1.09 3.43 1.31
CA GLY A 33 0.07 3.17 0.45
C GLY A 33 -0.42 2.65 -0.89
N HIS A 34 0.04 3.26 -1.96
CA HIS A 34 -0.25 2.84 -3.33
C HIS A 34 1.04 2.33 -3.96
N LEU A 35 0.99 1.12 -4.47
CA LEU A 35 2.06 0.51 -5.25
C LEU A 35 1.51 0.27 -6.66
N TYR A 36 2.18 0.81 -7.66
CA TYR A 36 1.72 0.74 -9.04
C TYR A 36 2.52 -0.30 -9.81
N PHE A 37 1.83 -1.08 -10.62
CA PHE A 37 2.37 -2.15 -11.46
C PHE A 37 1.66 -2.09 -12.81
N ASP A 38 2.36 -2.46 -13.88
CA ASP A 38 1.77 -2.49 -15.23
C ASP A 38 0.76 -3.63 -15.37
N LYS A 39 0.99 -4.75 -14.67
CA LYS A 39 0.10 -5.91 -14.64
C LYS A 39 -0.03 -6.49 -13.23
N VAL A 40 -1.15 -7.15 -12.97
CA VAL A 40 -1.36 -7.91 -11.72
C VAL A 40 -0.31 -9.00 -11.55
N ASP A 41 0.11 -9.66 -12.64
CA ASP A 41 1.15 -10.70 -12.58
C ASP A 41 2.52 -10.16 -12.13
N ASP A 42 2.86 -8.91 -12.47
CA ASP A 42 4.09 -8.25 -12.01
C ASP A 42 4.04 -8.01 -10.51
N PHE A 43 2.86 -7.65 -9.97
CA PHE A 43 2.64 -7.58 -8.52
C PHE A 43 2.81 -8.95 -7.87
N ILE A 44 2.11 -9.98 -8.33
CA ILE A 44 2.15 -11.31 -7.69
C ILE A 44 3.58 -11.88 -7.69
N SER A 45 4.27 -11.83 -8.82
CA SER A 45 5.61 -12.39 -8.98
C SER A 45 6.68 -11.65 -8.17
N SER A 46 6.58 -10.33 -8.04
CA SER A 46 7.55 -9.52 -7.27
C SER A 46 7.21 -9.42 -5.78
N PHE A 47 5.92 -9.39 -5.41
CA PHE A 47 5.50 -9.19 -4.03
C PHE A 47 5.49 -10.49 -3.22
N THR A 48 4.98 -11.60 -3.78
CA THR A 48 4.82 -12.87 -3.05
C THR A 48 6.10 -13.37 -2.40
N PRO A 49 7.28 -13.36 -3.08
CA PRO A 49 8.55 -13.78 -2.47
C PRO A 49 8.96 -12.95 -1.24
N HIS A 50 8.43 -11.73 -1.11
CA HIS A 50 8.77 -10.77 -0.07
C HIS A 50 7.61 -10.48 0.88
N ALA A 51 6.44 -11.12 0.70
CA ALA A 51 5.23 -10.82 1.45
C ALA A 51 5.44 -10.94 2.96
N ASN A 52 6.08 -12.01 3.43
CA ASN A 52 6.35 -12.20 4.86
C ASN A 52 7.26 -11.10 5.43
N THR A 53 8.30 -10.70 4.69
CA THR A 53 9.19 -9.61 5.11
C THR A 53 8.46 -8.28 5.17
N ILE A 54 7.64 -7.97 4.16
CA ILE A 54 6.88 -6.72 4.09
C ILE A 54 5.82 -6.67 5.19
N MET A 55 5.04 -7.75 5.35
CA MET A 55 3.98 -7.82 6.36
C MET A 55 4.55 -7.87 7.78
N GLY A 56 5.72 -8.50 7.97
CA GLY A 56 6.41 -8.56 9.26
C GLY A 56 7.01 -7.22 9.71
N ASP A 57 7.15 -6.24 8.81
CA ASP A 57 7.64 -4.90 9.14
C ASP A 57 6.52 -3.98 9.68
N ILE A 58 5.25 -4.29 9.40
CA ILE A 58 4.10 -3.47 9.84
C ILE A 58 4.12 -3.15 11.35
N PRO A 59 4.33 -4.14 12.24
CA PRO A 59 4.37 -3.88 13.68
C PRO A 59 5.46 -2.90 14.13
N ASN A 60 6.49 -2.64 13.29
CA ASN A 60 7.56 -1.71 13.63
C ASN A 60 7.11 -0.24 13.56
N PHE A 61 6.00 0.06 12.90
CA PHE A 61 5.55 1.44 12.70
C PHE A 61 4.04 1.66 12.91
N THR A 62 3.24 0.61 13.08
CA THR A 62 1.83 0.73 13.46
C THR A 62 1.32 -0.56 14.12
N ASP A 63 0.30 -0.41 14.96
CA ASP A 63 -0.49 -1.49 15.55
C ASP A 63 -1.74 -1.84 14.72
N THR A 64 -1.99 -1.10 13.63
CA THR A 64 -3.18 -1.27 12.79
C THR A 64 -2.95 -2.36 11.74
N THR A 65 -3.92 -3.26 11.58
CA THR A 65 -3.92 -4.23 10.48
C THR A 65 -4.36 -3.54 9.17
N PRO A 66 -3.53 -3.53 8.12
CA PRO A 66 -3.91 -2.89 6.86
C PRO A 66 -4.95 -3.70 6.10
N VAL A 67 -5.75 -3.00 5.30
CA VAL A 67 -6.61 -3.60 4.28
C VAL A 67 -5.82 -3.64 2.97
N ILE A 68 -5.74 -4.82 2.34
CA ILE A 68 -5.11 -4.99 1.02
C ILE A 68 -6.20 -5.03 -0.04
N GLN A 69 -6.07 -4.16 -1.05
CA GLN A 69 -6.98 -4.11 -2.19
C GLN A 69 -6.17 -4.04 -3.48
N ILE A 70 -6.57 -4.84 -4.48
CA ILE A 70 -6.04 -4.78 -5.84
C ILE A 70 -7.07 -4.03 -6.69
N SER A 71 -6.62 -2.96 -7.35
CA SER A 71 -7.48 -2.08 -8.15
C SER A 71 -6.90 -1.91 -9.55
N GLU A 72 -7.77 -1.71 -10.53
CA GLU A 72 -7.38 -1.17 -11.83
C GLU A 72 -7.34 0.36 -11.74
N VAL A 73 -6.26 0.98 -12.23
CA VAL A 73 -6.17 2.45 -12.29
C VAL A 73 -6.88 2.94 -13.55
N LYS A 74 -7.96 3.69 -13.37
CA LYS A 74 -8.71 4.35 -14.44
C LYS A 74 -8.50 5.87 -14.38
N PHE A 75 -8.57 6.51 -15.55
CA PHE A 75 -8.47 7.96 -15.73
C PHE A 75 -9.66 8.46 -16.53
#